data_AF-A0A1N7FK21-F1
#
_entry.id   AF-A0A1N7FK21-F1
#
_cell.length_a   1.000
_cell.length_b   1.000
_cell.length_c   1.000
_cell.angle_alpha   90.00
_cell.angle_beta   90.00
_cell.angle_gamma   90.00
#
_symmetry.space_group_name_H-M   'P 1'
#
loop_
_entity.id
_entity.type
_entity.pdbx_description
1 polymer ?
#
loop_
_entity_poly.entity_id
_entity_poly.type
_entity_poly.pdbx_seq_one_letter_code
_entity_poly.pdbx_strand_id
1 'polypeptide(L)'
;MNSFRSRRLLAWTAPMALAVTAIAPALPAQAAAKPTSTPTVTTGPVDKDLNGDGVPDLVAVGGPGTGLDSGVWSALGVKSHKTGVGTGQVQTPATNVGLRGSSALRDDATAFDGTQVVTGRFYGTDRQDLLWYVPTVGDSGIVRGAGDGTMLDAWRDANTSPIGYDYLVDTNGNVPLQLASAFEADGVDISGAGIPDLFGVSGDAANGYRLGYHPNVGAPALYFGVTTLTNPTPTGGTDWQNWSLASTETANGVALFLRNAGTGDLYLWTGITMLDIGDGTGTLAHTQYQVAANWNTGVTIGTLEAADINTDGTPDLWAVFTDGTYRAYLTSGLSTDSVATVTATRARPLV
;
A
#
# COMPACT_ATOMS: atom_id res chain seq x y z
N MET A 1 -40.93 -93.49 5.73
CA MET A 1 -40.71 -92.76 4.48
C MET A 1 -39.51 -91.84 4.68
N ASN A 2 -38.48 -92.05 3.87
CA ASN A 2 -37.10 -91.69 4.14
C ASN A 2 -36.79 -90.21 3.90
N SER A 3 -36.02 -89.65 4.83
CA SER A 3 -35.39 -88.34 4.78
C SER A 3 -34.29 -88.33 3.71
N PHE A 4 -34.27 -87.32 2.84
CA PHE A 4 -33.10 -86.96 2.05
C PHE A 4 -32.58 -85.58 2.47
N ARG A 5 -31.38 -85.61 3.07
CA ARG A 5 -30.58 -84.45 3.47
C ARG A 5 -30.07 -83.73 2.22
N SER A 6 -30.36 -82.43 2.11
CA SER A 6 -29.71 -81.57 1.11
C SER A 6 -28.41 -81.02 1.67
N ARG A 7 -27.27 -81.44 1.10
CA ARG A 7 -25.95 -80.82 1.33
C ARG A 7 -25.85 -79.59 0.42
N ARG A 8 -25.86 -78.38 0.98
CA ARG A 8 -25.42 -77.18 0.27
C ARG A 8 -23.91 -77.04 0.42
N LEU A 9 -23.21 -77.04 -0.72
CA LEU A 9 -21.80 -76.70 -0.82
C LEU A 9 -21.58 -75.22 -0.45
N LEU A 10 -20.65 -74.97 0.47
CA LEU A 10 -20.03 -73.66 0.67
C LEU A 10 -19.14 -73.39 -0.54
N ALA A 11 -19.51 -72.43 -1.38
CA ALA A 11 -18.59 -71.82 -2.34
C ALA A 11 -17.86 -70.67 -1.63
N TRP A 12 -16.57 -70.87 -1.37
CA TRP A 12 -15.65 -69.81 -0.97
C TRP A 12 -15.32 -68.97 -2.21
N THR A 13 -15.77 -67.72 -2.26
CA THR A 13 -15.23 -66.73 -3.20
C THR A 13 -14.24 -65.85 -2.44
N ALA A 14 -12.95 -66.03 -2.69
CA ALA A 14 -11.92 -65.10 -2.23
C ALA A 14 -12.09 -63.74 -2.95
N PRO A 15 -12.00 -62.60 -2.25
CA PRO A 15 -11.91 -61.31 -2.93
C PRO A 15 -10.54 -61.19 -3.60
N MET A 16 -10.50 -61.05 -4.93
CA MET A 16 -9.33 -60.55 -5.62
C MET A 16 -9.15 -59.08 -5.26
N ALA A 17 -8.14 -58.76 -4.46
CA ALA A 17 -7.68 -57.39 -4.29
C ALA A 17 -6.95 -56.95 -5.56
N LEU A 18 -7.59 -56.09 -6.36
CA LEU A 18 -6.96 -55.42 -7.49
C LEU A 18 -6.12 -54.26 -6.93
N ALA A 19 -4.80 -54.44 -6.87
CA ALA A 19 -3.88 -53.34 -6.55
C ALA A 19 -3.78 -52.41 -7.76
N VAL A 20 -4.55 -51.33 -7.75
CA VAL A 20 -4.39 -50.22 -8.71
C VAL A 20 -3.20 -49.41 -8.24
N THR A 21 -2.04 -49.58 -8.87
CA THR A 21 -0.91 -48.66 -8.70
C THR A 21 -1.23 -47.39 -9.49
N ALA A 22 -1.76 -46.38 -8.81
CA ALA A 22 -1.87 -45.05 -9.39
C ALA A 22 -0.46 -44.48 -9.58
N ILE A 23 -0.01 -44.38 -10.83
CA ILE A 23 1.16 -43.57 -11.18
C ILE A 23 0.66 -42.13 -11.13
N ALA A 24 0.78 -41.47 -9.96
CA ALA A 24 0.63 -40.04 -9.89
C ALA A 24 1.78 -39.42 -10.73
N PRO A 25 1.50 -38.57 -11.74
CA PRO A 25 2.58 -37.81 -12.37
C PRO A 25 3.29 -37.02 -11.27
N ALA A 26 4.63 -37.06 -11.27
CA ALA A 26 5.41 -36.20 -10.40
C ALA A 26 4.95 -34.76 -10.64
N LEU A 27 4.57 -34.06 -9.58
CA LEU A 27 4.30 -32.63 -9.66
C LEU A 27 5.55 -31.97 -10.29
N PRO A 28 5.37 -31.01 -11.22
CA PRO A 28 6.51 -30.24 -11.71
C PRO A 28 7.28 -29.71 -10.50
N ALA A 29 8.61 -29.83 -10.54
CA ALA A 29 9.46 -29.30 -9.48
C ALA A 29 9.04 -27.85 -9.22
N GLN A 30 8.73 -27.52 -7.96
CA GLN A 30 8.54 -26.13 -7.55
C GLN A 30 9.73 -25.34 -8.07
N ALA A 31 9.44 -24.29 -8.85
CA ALA A 31 10.47 -23.37 -9.30
C ALA A 31 11.24 -22.92 -8.05
N ALA A 32 12.57 -23.05 -8.08
CA ALA A 32 13.39 -22.54 -6.99
C ALA A 32 13.13 -21.04 -6.88
N ALA A 33 12.85 -20.56 -5.66
CA ALA A 33 12.66 -19.14 -5.40
C ALA A 33 13.81 -18.34 -6.03
N LYS A 34 13.47 -17.30 -6.80
CA LYS A 34 14.44 -16.41 -7.44
C LYS A 34 15.34 -15.82 -6.34
N PRO A 35 16.66 -15.77 -6.50
CA PRO A 35 17.55 -15.18 -5.51
C PRO A 35 17.11 -13.74 -5.21
N THR A 36 16.82 -13.46 -3.94
CA THR A 36 16.34 -12.17 -3.47
C THR A 36 17.44 -11.12 -3.59
N SER A 37 17.22 -10.09 -4.40
CA SER A 37 17.96 -8.83 -4.32
C SER A 37 17.58 -8.14 -3.00
N THR A 38 18.57 -7.64 -2.26
CA THR A 38 18.26 -6.74 -1.14
C THR A 38 17.52 -5.53 -1.69
N PRO A 39 16.43 -5.07 -1.04
CA PRO A 39 15.76 -3.84 -1.45
C PRO A 39 16.77 -2.71 -1.56
N THR A 40 16.67 -1.93 -2.63
CA THR A 40 17.51 -0.75 -2.80
C THR A 40 16.71 0.44 -2.31
N VAL A 41 17.33 1.28 -1.47
CA VAL A 41 16.72 2.58 -1.15
C VAL A 41 16.78 3.41 -2.42
N THR A 42 15.63 3.89 -2.89
CA THR A 42 15.56 4.72 -4.09
C THR A 42 16.44 5.96 -3.88
N THR A 43 17.53 6.07 -4.65
CA THR A 43 18.38 7.26 -4.57
C THR A 43 17.63 8.43 -5.24
N GLY A 44 17.40 9.53 -4.52
CA GLY A 44 16.58 10.62 -5.05
C GLY A 44 16.23 11.72 -4.04
N PRO A 45 15.27 12.60 -4.39
CA PRO A 45 14.71 13.57 -3.45
C PRO A 45 14.07 12.88 -2.26
N VAL A 46 13.87 13.64 -1.19
CA VAL A 46 13.15 13.17 -0.01
C VAL A 46 11.75 12.68 -0.41
N ASP A 47 11.32 11.56 0.15
CA ASP A 47 9.98 11.02 -0.10
C ASP A 47 8.92 12.08 0.26
N LYS A 48 7.94 12.25 -0.62
CA LYS A 48 6.82 13.20 -0.48
C LYS A 48 7.22 14.69 -0.42
N ASP A 49 8.43 15.03 -0.83
CA ASP A 49 8.86 16.41 -1.01
C ASP A 49 8.50 16.92 -2.42
N LEU A 50 7.36 17.61 -2.56
CA LEU A 50 6.84 18.07 -3.86
C LEU A 50 7.60 19.29 -4.40
N ASN A 51 8.31 20.03 -3.55
CA ASN A 51 9.01 21.27 -3.92
C ASN A 51 10.54 21.14 -3.93
N GLY A 52 11.08 19.98 -3.56
CA GLY A 52 12.51 19.67 -3.56
C GLY A 52 13.28 20.39 -2.45
N ASP A 53 12.61 20.85 -1.40
CA ASP A 53 13.28 21.60 -0.34
C ASP A 53 14.00 20.70 0.68
N GLY A 54 13.72 19.40 0.68
CA GLY A 54 14.30 18.38 1.55
C GLY A 54 13.47 18.08 2.80
N VAL A 55 12.21 18.53 2.89
CA VAL A 55 11.25 18.10 3.91
C VAL A 55 9.98 17.58 3.25
N PRO A 56 9.40 16.48 3.76
CA PRO A 56 8.14 15.97 3.24
C PRO A 56 7.00 16.99 3.34
N ASP A 57 6.13 17.02 2.34
CA ASP A 57 4.90 17.80 2.32
C ASP A 57 3.70 16.91 2.68
N LEU A 58 2.60 17.55 3.09
CA LEU A 58 1.32 16.87 3.35
C LEU A 58 0.40 17.04 2.15
N VAL A 59 -0.11 15.94 1.62
CA VAL A 59 -1.12 15.89 0.57
C VAL A 59 -2.40 15.26 1.12
N ALA A 60 -3.54 15.92 0.90
CA ALA A 60 -4.84 15.43 1.32
C ALA A 60 -5.89 15.56 0.21
N VAL A 61 -6.79 14.59 0.12
CA VAL A 61 -7.93 14.64 -0.80
C VAL A 61 -9.10 15.32 -0.12
N GLY A 62 -9.70 16.29 -0.81
CA GLY A 62 -10.93 16.95 -0.38
C GLY A 62 -12.17 16.37 -1.05
N GLY A 63 -13.33 16.96 -0.73
CA GLY A 63 -14.62 16.52 -1.25
C GLY A 63 -15.64 16.18 -0.16
N PRO A 64 -16.81 15.63 -0.53
CA PRO A 64 -17.90 15.37 0.40
C PRO A 64 -17.47 14.59 1.65
N GLY A 65 -17.68 15.20 2.83
CA GLY A 65 -17.40 14.56 4.11
C GLY A 65 -15.95 14.63 4.61
N THR A 66 -15.07 15.39 3.93
CA THR A 66 -13.64 15.51 4.31
C THR A 66 -13.29 16.77 5.10
N GLY A 67 -14.19 17.77 5.15
CA GLY A 67 -13.90 19.08 5.74
C GLY A 67 -13.02 19.98 4.87
N LEU A 68 -12.66 19.51 3.67
CA LEU A 68 -11.96 20.26 2.62
C LEU A 68 -12.86 20.29 1.38
N ASP A 69 -12.83 21.39 0.62
CA ASP A 69 -13.53 21.43 -0.68
C ASP A 69 -12.90 20.42 -1.66
N SER A 70 -13.65 19.99 -2.67
CA SER A 70 -13.20 19.02 -3.69
C SER A 70 -11.84 19.41 -4.28
N GLY A 71 -10.97 18.41 -4.46
CA GLY A 71 -9.64 18.55 -5.05
C GLY A 71 -8.55 17.81 -4.28
N VAL A 72 -7.30 18.17 -4.57
CA VAL A 72 -6.12 17.65 -3.88
C VAL A 72 -5.39 18.84 -3.28
N TRP A 73 -5.19 18.82 -1.96
CA TRP A 73 -4.61 19.92 -1.20
C TRP A 73 -3.18 19.56 -0.79
N SER A 74 -2.21 20.39 -1.19
CA SER A 74 -0.81 20.28 -0.79
C SER A 74 -0.47 21.39 0.20
N ALA A 75 0.13 20.99 1.33
CA ALA A 75 0.64 21.88 2.35
C ALA A 75 2.13 21.59 2.58
N LEU A 76 2.96 22.60 2.28
CA LEU A 76 4.41 22.42 2.30
C LEU A 76 4.94 22.18 3.72
N GLY A 77 5.91 21.28 3.87
CA GLY A 77 6.57 21.01 5.14
C GLY A 77 7.20 22.26 5.77
N VAL A 78 7.08 22.41 7.09
CA VAL A 78 7.74 23.50 7.83
C VAL A 78 9.04 23.00 8.47
N LYS A 79 10.12 23.70 8.14
CA LYS A 79 11.45 23.49 8.73
C LYS A 79 11.64 24.24 10.03
N SER A 80 12.31 23.59 10.97
CA SER A 80 12.90 24.26 12.12
C SER A 80 14.05 25.15 11.68
N HIS A 81 13.98 26.45 11.97
CA HIS A 81 15.08 27.39 11.73
C HIS A 81 16.38 27.01 12.47
N LYS A 82 16.30 26.18 13.53
CA LYS A 82 17.46 25.79 14.33
C LYS A 82 18.16 24.55 13.81
N THR A 83 17.38 23.58 13.32
CA THR A 83 17.88 22.24 12.98
C THR A 83 17.80 21.94 11.49
N GLY A 84 17.05 22.72 10.72
CA GLY A 84 16.87 22.51 9.27
C GLY A 84 15.93 21.37 8.90
N VAL A 85 15.53 20.53 9.86
CA VAL A 85 14.62 19.39 9.65
C VAL A 85 13.15 19.79 9.85
N GLY A 86 12.23 18.96 9.37
CA GLY A 86 10.79 19.18 9.52
C GLY A 86 10.32 19.13 10.97
N THR A 87 9.22 19.81 11.27
CA THR A 87 8.66 19.92 12.64
C THR A 87 7.32 19.21 12.81
N GLY A 88 6.84 18.48 11.80
CA GLY A 88 5.45 17.97 11.76
C GLY A 88 4.39 19.03 11.57
N GLN A 89 4.78 20.29 11.32
CA GLN A 89 3.86 21.34 10.91
C GLN A 89 4.01 21.54 9.41
N VAL A 90 2.93 21.99 8.79
CA VAL A 90 2.91 22.36 7.37
C VAL A 90 2.43 23.80 7.21
N GLN A 91 2.74 24.40 6.07
CA GLN A 91 2.30 25.74 5.69
C GLN A 91 0.80 25.72 5.45
N THR A 92 0.08 26.63 6.11
CA THR A 92 -1.37 26.78 5.95
C THR A 92 -1.72 28.23 5.59
N PRO A 93 -2.77 28.47 4.77
CA PRO A 93 -3.64 27.46 4.18
C PRO A 93 -2.95 26.64 3.08
N ALA A 94 -3.35 25.37 2.94
CA ALA A 94 -2.90 24.49 1.87
C ALA A 94 -3.36 25.01 0.49
N THR A 95 -2.64 24.62 -0.55
CA THR A 95 -2.97 24.97 -1.94
C THR A 95 -3.66 23.80 -2.62
N ASN A 96 -4.77 24.05 -3.30
CA ASN A 96 -5.43 23.01 -4.11
C ASN A 96 -4.65 22.80 -5.43
N VAL A 97 -3.86 21.74 -5.46
CA VAL A 97 -3.05 21.30 -6.62
C VAL A 97 -3.84 20.39 -7.58
N GLY A 98 -5.02 19.93 -7.17
CA GLY A 98 -5.95 19.11 -7.97
C GLY A 98 -7.02 19.90 -8.73
N LEU A 99 -6.95 21.23 -8.79
CA LEU A 99 -8.00 22.08 -9.37
C LEU A 99 -8.38 21.75 -10.82
N ARG A 100 -7.46 21.20 -11.60
CA ARG A 100 -7.65 20.87 -13.02
C ARG A 100 -8.10 19.42 -13.27
N GLY A 101 -8.40 18.68 -12.20
CA GLY A 101 -8.79 17.28 -12.28
C GLY A 101 -7.66 16.35 -12.67
N SER A 102 -8.04 15.15 -13.11
CA SER A 102 -7.10 14.06 -13.45
C SER A 102 -7.00 13.77 -14.95
N SER A 103 -7.72 14.54 -15.77
CA SER A 103 -7.95 14.39 -17.23
C SER A 103 -8.58 13.06 -17.69
N ALA A 104 -8.49 12.00 -16.88
CA ALA A 104 -9.08 10.69 -17.18
C ALA A 104 -10.50 10.55 -16.61
N LEU A 105 -10.77 11.15 -15.44
CA LEU A 105 -12.09 11.11 -14.81
C LEU A 105 -12.92 12.33 -15.23
N ARG A 106 -12.43 13.50 -14.85
CA ARG A 106 -13.03 14.82 -15.07
C ARG A 106 -11.94 15.88 -15.03
N ASP A 107 -12.34 17.06 -15.47
CA ASP A 107 -11.45 18.20 -15.70
C ASP A 107 -11.61 19.32 -14.67
N ASP A 108 -12.02 18.93 -13.47
CA ASP A 108 -12.23 19.82 -12.35
C ASP A 108 -11.86 19.12 -11.05
N ALA A 109 -11.88 19.87 -9.96
CA ALA A 109 -11.49 19.37 -8.65
C ALA A 109 -12.38 18.22 -8.13
N THR A 110 -13.62 18.05 -8.65
CA THR A 110 -14.51 16.95 -8.27
C THR A 110 -14.05 15.60 -8.84
N ALA A 111 -13.10 15.59 -9.78
CA ALA A 111 -12.43 14.37 -10.23
C ALA A 111 -11.82 13.56 -9.08
N PHE A 112 -11.51 14.22 -7.96
CA PHE A 112 -10.88 13.59 -6.79
C PHE A 112 -11.87 13.20 -5.69
N ASP A 113 -13.17 13.47 -5.84
CA ASP A 113 -14.17 13.11 -4.83
C ASP A 113 -14.23 11.58 -4.64
N GLY A 114 -13.98 11.12 -3.41
CA GLY A 114 -13.96 9.69 -3.08
C GLY A 114 -12.74 8.93 -3.60
N THR A 115 -11.71 9.65 -4.06
CA THR A 115 -10.44 9.06 -4.49
C THR A 115 -9.44 8.96 -3.35
N GLN A 116 -8.48 8.06 -3.52
CA GLN A 116 -7.23 8.06 -2.78
C GLN A 116 -6.15 8.71 -3.65
N VAL A 117 -5.24 9.45 -3.03
CA VAL A 117 -4.03 9.96 -3.68
C VAL A 117 -2.79 9.43 -2.93
N VAL A 118 -1.81 8.97 -3.69
CA VAL A 118 -0.50 8.53 -3.21
C VAL A 118 0.57 9.36 -3.92
N THR A 119 1.52 9.90 -3.16
CA THR A 119 2.68 10.63 -3.68
C THR A 119 3.85 9.66 -3.92
N GLY A 120 4.63 9.89 -4.97
CA GLY A 120 5.79 9.06 -5.30
C GLY A 120 6.42 9.40 -6.65
N ARG A 121 7.57 8.82 -6.97
CA ARG A 121 8.32 9.06 -8.22
C ARG A 121 7.81 8.21 -9.39
N PHE A 122 6.51 8.28 -9.66
CA PHE A 122 5.84 7.37 -10.61
C PHE A 122 6.25 7.57 -12.09
N TYR A 123 6.86 8.70 -12.44
CA TYR A 123 7.50 8.92 -13.74
C TYR A 123 8.99 8.58 -13.78
N GLY A 124 9.58 8.12 -12.67
CA GLY A 124 11.01 7.81 -12.59
C GLY A 124 11.92 9.05 -12.66
N THR A 125 11.37 10.23 -12.36
CA THR A 125 12.12 11.50 -12.35
C THR A 125 12.49 11.89 -10.92
N ASP A 126 13.23 12.98 -10.74
CA ASP A 126 13.57 13.56 -9.44
C ASP A 126 12.43 14.38 -8.81
N ARG A 127 11.18 14.15 -9.23
CA ARG A 127 9.99 14.86 -8.77
C ARG A 127 8.96 13.90 -8.20
N GLN A 128 8.19 14.38 -7.23
CA GLN A 128 7.05 13.66 -6.68
C GLN A 128 5.82 13.88 -7.56
N ASP A 129 5.20 12.79 -7.98
CA ASP A 129 3.99 12.72 -8.78
C ASP A 129 2.79 12.33 -7.92
N LEU A 130 1.57 12.48 -8.44
CA LEU A 130 0.36 11.95 -7.80
C LEU A 130 -0.14 10.72 -8.55
N LEU A 131 -0.25 9.60 -7.86
CA LEU A 131 -1.13 8.50 -8.26
C LEU A 131 -2.50 8.74 -7.63
N TRP A 132 -3.53 8.92 -8.46
CA TRP A 132 -4.92 8.93 -8.00
C TRP A 132 -5.55 7.57 -8.25
N TYR A 133 -6.43 7.15 -7.33
CA TYR A 133 -7.09 5.86 -7.36
C TYR A 133 -8.53 5.99 -6.90
N VAL A 134 -9.48 5.32 -7.57
CA VAL A 134 -10.90 5.27 -7.20
C VAL A 134 -11.22 3.88 -6.65
N PRO A 135 -11.19 3.65 -5.32
CA PRO A 135 -11.32 2.30 -4.76
C PRO A 135 -12.61 1.56 -5.11
N THR A 136 -13.69 2.29 -5.42
CA THR A 136 -14.99 1.70 -5.73
C THR A 136 -15.06 1.06 -7.12
N VAL A 137 -14.20 1.48 -8.05
CA VAL A 137 -14.22 1.02 -9.45
C VAL A 137 -12.86 0.59 -9.99
N GLY A 138 -11.76 0.89 -9.30
CA GLY A 138 -10.41 0.53 -9.72
C GLY A 138 -9.74 1.50 -10.70
N ASP A 139 -10.44 2.56 -11.13
CA ASP A 139 -9.86 3.56 -12.02
C ASP A 139 -8.68 4.27 -11.36
N SER A 140 -7.60 4.46 -12.11
CA SER A 140 -6.38 5.10 -11.62
C SER A 140 -5.57 5.76 -12.72
N GLY A 141 -4.66 6.62 -12.29
CA GLY A 141 -3.68 7.23 -13.16
C GLY A 141 -2.66 8.03 -12.37
N ILE A 142 -1.67 8.52 -13.10
CA ILE A 142 -0.57 9.29 -12.54
C ILE A 142 -0.57 10.68 -13.17
N VAL A 143 -0.55 11.74 -12.36
CA VAL A 143 -0.33 13.12 -12.77
C VAL A 143 1.08 13.54 -12.36
N ARG A 144 1.85 14.07 -13.30
CA ARG A 144 3.25 14.44 -13.07
C ARG A 144 3.40 15.67 -12.18
N GLY A 145 4.36 15.63 -11.26
CA GLY A 145 4.78 16.76 -10.45
C GLY A 145 5.50 17.85 -11.24
N ALA A 146 5.25 19.10 -10.87
CA ALA A 146 5.99 20.24 -11.41
C ALA A 146 7.37 20.42 -10.74
N GLY A 147 7.52 19.93 -9.49
CA GLY A 147 8.73 20.08 -8.68
C GLY A 147 8.82 21.40 -7.91
N ASP A 148 7.73 22.16 -7.84
CA ASP A 148 7.63 23.44 -7.13
C ASP A 148 6.51 23.43 -6.06
N GLY A 149 6.08 22.24 -5.64
CA GLY A 149 4.93 22.06 -4.76
C GLY A 149 3.59 21.94 -5.52
N THR A 150 3.59 22.02 -6.86
CA THR A 150 2.37 21.90 -7.69
C THR A 150 2.42 20.72 -8.65
N MET A 151 1.30 20.50 -9.36
CA MET A 151 1.16 19.48 -10.39
C MET A 151 1.14 20.08 -11.79
N LEU A 152 1.69 19.35 -12.75
CA LEU A 152 1.55 19.71 -14.15
C LEU A 152 0.11 19.56 -14.62
N ASP A 153 -0.24 20.30 -15.66
CA ASP A 153 -1.58 20.28 -16.24
C ASP A 153 -1.89 18.91 -16.84
N ALA A 154 -2.76 18.14 -16.20
CA ALA A 154 -3.11 16.77 -16.58
C ALA A 154 -3.68 16.67 -18.01
N TRP A 155 -4.29 17.75 -18.51
CA TRP A 155 -4.84 17.85 -19.86
C TRP A 155 -3.84 17.69 -21.01
N ARG A 156 -2.54 17.87 -20.73
CA ARG A 156 -1.52 17.65 -21.74
C ARG A 156 -1.16 16.18 -21.67
N ASP A 157 -1.37 15.44 -22.75
CA ASP A 157 -1.17 13.97 -22.84
C ASP A 157 0.17 13.47 -22.26
N ALA A 158 1.21 14.30 -22.22
CA ALA A 158 2.52 13.94 -21.66
C ALA A 158 2.64 14.08 -20.11
N ASN A 159 1.62 14.61 -19.45
CA ASN A 159 1.60 14.90 -18.01
C ASN A 159 0.72 13.91 -17.22
N THR A 160 -0.04 13.06 -17.91
CA THR A 160 -0.95 12.08 -17.31
C THR A 160 -0.69 10.70 -17.90
N SER A 161 -0.76 9.67 -17.06
CA SER A 161 -0.65 8.27 -17.49
C SER A 161 -1.75 7.45 -16.80
N PRO A 162 -2.82 7.04 -17.49
CA PRO A 162 -3.83 6.16 -16.90
C PRO A 162 -3.23 4.78 -16.62
N ILE A 163 -3.59 4.19 -15.48
CA ILE A 163 -3.25 2.81 -15.16
C ILE A 163 -4.39 1.93 -15.68
N GLY A 164 -4.05 0.92 -16.47
CA GLY A 164 -5.04 -0.02 -16.97
C GLY A 164 -5.72 -0.77 -15.81
N TYR A 165 -7.05 -0.87 -15.83
CA TYR A 165 -7.83 -1.58 -14.82
C TYR A 165 -7.28 -2.98 -14.51
N ASP A 166 -6.94 -3.74 -15.56
CA ASP A 166 -6.43 -5.12 -15.47
C ASP A 166 -5.06 -5.24 -14.76
N TYR A 167 -4.36 -4.12 -14.54
CA TYR A 167 -3.05 -4.09 -13.89
C TYR A 167 -3.12 -4.12 -12.36
N LEU A 168 -4.28 -3.77 -11.81
CA LEU A 168 -4.47 -3.68 -10.36
C LEU A 168 -5.40 -4.76 -9.79
N VAL A 169 -6.16 -5.46 -10.63
CA VAL A 169 -7.08 -6.50 -10.15
C VAL A 169 -6.33 -7.74 -9.66
N ASP A 170 -6.83 -8.34 -8.58
CA ASP A 170 -6.32 -9.63 -8.09
C ASP A 170 -6.75 -10.80 -9.00
N THR A 171 -6.29 -12.01 -8.69
CA THR A 171 -6.60 -13.22 -9.48
C THR A 171 -8.09 -13.61 -9.47
N ASN A 172 -8.87 -13.05 -8.54
CA ASN A 172 -10.32 -13.25 -8.45
C ASN A 172 -11.11 -12.11 -9.12
N GLY A 173 -10.42 -11.12 -9.70
CA GLY A 173 -11.01 -9.96 -10.35
C GLY A 173 -11.41 -8.83 -9.40
N ASN A 174 -10.95 -8.86 -8.14
CA ASN A 174 -11.23 -7.80 -7.19
C ASN A 174 -10.27 -6.62 -7.37
N VAL A 175 -10.82 -5.41 -7.41
CA VAL A 175 -10.03 -4.18 -7.32
C VAL A 175 -9.53 -3.96 -5.89
N PRO A 176 -8.36 -3.33 -5.70
CA PRO A 176 -7.91 -2.92 -4.38
C PRO A 176 -8.90 -2.00 -3.65
N LEU A 177 -9.06 -2.19 -2.35
CA LEU A 177 -9.80 -1.27 -1.48
C LEU A 177 -8.98 0.00 -1.17
N GLN A 178 -7.67 -0.08 -1.36
CA GLN A 178 -6.70 1.00 -1.19
C GLN A 178 -5.37 0.59 -1.82
N LEU A 179 -4.52 1.58 -2.08
CA LEU A 179 -3.15 1.42 -2.53
C LEU A 179 -2.18 2.13 -1.57
N ALA A 180 -0.93 1.70 -1.57
CA ALA A 180 0.19 2.42 -0.98
C ALA A 180 1.44 2.20 -1.83
N SER A 181 2.41 3.12 -1.81
CA SER A 181 3.69 2.88 -2.48
C SER A 181 4.40 1.69 -1.81
N ALA A 182 4.86 0.74 -2.60
CA ALA A 182 5.77 -0.30 -2.14
C ALA A 182 7.24 0.01 -2.46
N PHE A 183 7.50 1.11 -3.18
CA PHE A 183 8.84 1.51 -3.61
C PHE A 183 9.54 0.33 -4.31
N GLU A 184 10.83 0.11 -4.06
CA GLU A 184 11.57 -1.04 -4.59
C GLU A 184 11.67 -2.16 -3.55
N ALA A 185 10.56 -2.57 -2.94
CA ALA A 185 10.57 -3.59 -1.89
C ALA A 185 11.06 -4.97 -2.39
N ASP A 186 10.97 -5.27 -3.69
CA ASP A 186 11.55 -6.48 -4.30
C ASP A 186 13.04 -6.31 -4.69
N GLY A 187 13.57 -5.09 -4.57
CA GLY A 187 14.92 -4.70 -4.95
C GLY A 187 15.19 -4.72 -6.46
N VAL A 188 14.15 -4.69 -7.29
CA VAL A 188 14.27 -4.75 -8.76
C VAL A 188 13.85 -3.43 -9.40
N ASP A 189 14.82 -2.55 -9.68
CA ASP A 189 14.60 -1.40 -10.56
C ASP A 189 14.82 -1.77 -12.03
N ILE A 190 13.76 -2.23 -12.70
CA ILE A 190 13.81 -2.60 -14.13
C ILE A 190 14.14 -1.37 -15.01
N SER A 191 13.70 -0.18 -14.59
CA SER A 191 13.87 1.05 -15.37
C SER A 191 15.24 1.72 -15.18
N GLY A 192 15.90 1.46 -14.06
CA GLY A 192 17.00 2.29 -13.57
C GLY A 192 16.56 3.70 -13.13
N ALA A 193 15.25 3.94 -13.04
CA ALA A 193 14.64 5.24 -12.77
C ALA A 193 13.94 5.30 -11.39
N GLY A 194 13.89 4.19 -10.67
CA GLY A 194 13.26 4.09 -9.35
C GLY A 194 11.75 4.36 -9.36
N ILE A 195 11.04 3.77 -10.31
CA ILE A 195 9.56 3.85 -10.36
C ILE A 195 9.00 2.93 -9.26
N PRO A 196 8.20 3.45 -8.32
CA PRO A 196 7.69 2.64 -7.22
C PRO A 196 6.72 1.53 -7.65
N ASP A 197 6.86 0.37 -7.02
CA ASP A 197 5.84 -0.66 -6.96
C ASP A 197 4.70 -0.22 -6.04
N LEU A 198 3.62 -1.01 -5.97
CA LEU A 198 2.48 -0.74 -5.08
C LEU A 198 2.13 -1.91 -4.18
N PHE A 199 1.69 -1.59 -2.97
CA PHE A 199 0.89 -2.48 -2.14
C PHE A 199 -0.59 -2.18 -2.37
N GLY A 200 -1.43 -3.22 -2.36
CA GLY A 200 -2.88 -3.09 -2.39
C GLY A 200 -3.55 -4.01 -1.40
N VAL A 201 -4.70 -3.64 -0.84
CA VAL A 201 -5.56 -4.59 -0.12
C VAL A 201 -6.70 -4.98 -1.04
N SER A 202 -6.76 -6.24 -1.48
CA SER A 202 -7.80 -6.72 -2.38
C SER A 202 -8.52 -7.93 -1.79
N GLY A 203 -9.71 -8.22 -2.29
CA GLY A 203 -10.46 -9.42 -1.94
C GLY A 203 -11.95 -9.16 -1.74
N ASP A 204 -12.63 -10.17 -1.24
CA ASP A 204 -14.07 -10.16 -1.02
C ASP A 204 -14.45 -11.09 0.15
N ALA A 205 -15.73 -11.11 0.52
CA ALA A 205 -16.20 -11.93 1.64
C ALA A 205 -16.16 -13.45 1.38
N ALA A 206 -16.10 -13.89 0.12
CA ALA A 206 -16.06 -15.31 -0.24
C ALA A 206 -14.63 -15.86 -0.30
N ASN A 207 -13.69 -15.06 -0.79
CA ASN A 207 -12.29 -15.43 -1.01
C ASN A 207 -11.34 -14.92 0.08
N GLY A 208 -11.82 -14.01 0.93
CA GLY A 208 -11.05 -13.32 1.96
C GLY A 208 -10.31 -12.11 1.41
N TYR A 209 -9.81 -11.26 2.31
CA TYR A 209 -9.04 -10.06 1.98
C TYR A 209 -7.55 -10.30 2.24
N ARG A 210 -6.69 -9.87 1.31
CA ARG A 210 -5.25 -10.04 1.39
C ARG A 210 -4.50 -8.78 0.96
N LEU A 211 -3.27 -8.66 1.44
CA LEU A 211 -2.31 -7.74 0.87
C LEU A 211 -1.82 -8.30 -0.48
N GLY A 212 -1.68 -7.44 -1.47
CA GLY A 212 -1.13 -7.72 -2.79
C GLY A 212 0.07 -6.83 -3.07
N TYR A 213 0.97 -7.33 -3.91
CA TYR A 213 2.11 -6.60 -4.45
C TYR A 213 1.92 -6.41 -5.95
N HIS A 214 2.03 -5.17 -6.43
CA HIS A 214 1.88 -4.82 -7.84
C HIS A 214 3.23 -4.29 -8.32
N PRO A 215 4.07 -5.14 -8.94
CA PRO A 215 5.36 -4.71 -9.42
C PRO A 215 5.18 -3.82 -10.66
N ASN A 216 5.92 -2.72 -10.70
CA ASN A 216 6.10 -1.90 -11.87
C ASN A 216 7.15 -2.54 -12.77
N VAL A 217 6.86 -2.66 -14.06
CA VAL A 217 7.79 -3.31 -15.02
C VAL A 217 8.63 -2.32 -15.81
N GLY A 218 8.93 -1.17 -15.19
CA GLY A 218 9.90 -0.19 -15.66
C GLY A 218 9.32 0.94 -16.52
N ALA A 219 8.04 1.25 -16.38
CA ALA A 219 7.41 2.37 -17.06
C ALA A 219 6.27 2.99 -16.23
N PRO A 220 5.99 4.31 -16.40
CA PRO A 220 4.86 4.94 -15.74
C PRO A 220 3.56 4.20 -16.04
N ALA A 221 2.75 3.98 -15.01
CA ALA A 221 1.47 3.27 -15.06
C ALA A 221 1.50 1.79 -15.46
N LEU A 222 2.68 1.19 -15.67
CA LEU A 222 2.81 -0.19 -16.12
C LEU A 222 3.07 -1.14 -14.96
N TYR A 223 1.98 -1.55 -14.31
CA TYR A 223 1.97 -2.56 -13.25
C TYR A 223 1.53 -3.89 -13.82
N PHE A 224 2.17 -5.01 -13.48
CA PHE A 224 1.79 -6.29 -14.06
C PHE A 224 2.15 -7.48 -13.18
N GLY A 225 1.28 -8.49 -13.12
CA GLY A 225 1.57 -9.72 -12.38
C GLY A 225 1.43 -9.55 -10.88
N VAL A 226 0.23 -9.16 -10.44
CA VAL A 226 -0.09 -9.00 -9.01
C VAL A 226 0.29 -10.27 -8.25
N THR A 227 1.14 -10.12 -7.24
CA THR A 227 1.53 -11.21 -6.35
C THR A 227 0.69 -11.16 -5.09
N THR A 228 -0.03 -12.24 -4.81
CA THR A 228 -0.84 -12.35 -3.58
C THR A 228 0.08 -12.62 -2.39
N LEU A 229 0.07 -11.75 -1.39
CA LEU A 229 0.92 -11.90 -0.22
C LEU A 229 0.23 -12.76 0.85
N THR A 230 1.00 -13.70 1.39
CA THR A 230 0.55 -14.65 2.42
C THR A 230 0.66 -14.09 3.84
N ASN A 231 1.16 -12.86 3.99
CA ASN A 231 1.32 -12.20 5.28
C ASN A 231 -0.02 -12.10 6.03
N PRO A 232 -0.08 -12.54 7.30
CA PRO A 232 -1.20 -12.20 8.14
C PRO A 232 -1.20 -10.70 8.45
N THR A 233 -2.34 -10.19 8.92
CA THR A 233 -2.40 -8.85 9.53
C THR A 233 -1.47 -8.79 10.76
N PRO A 234 -1.08 -7.60 11.25
CA PRO A 234 -0.15 -7.47 12.38
C PRO A 234 -0.52 -8.24 13.65
N THR A 235 -1.81 -8.54 13.83
CA THR A 235 -2.37 -9.29 14.96
C THR A 235 -2.53 -10.79 14.67
N GLY A 236 -2.04 -11.28 13.52
CA GLY A 236 -2.08 -12.67 13.10
C GLY A 236 -3.33 -13.09 12.32
N GLY A 237 -4.19 -12.14 11.92
CA GLY A 237 -5.45 -12.39 11.24
C GLY A 237 -5.38 -12.37 9.70
N THR A 238 -6.55 -12.43 9.07
CA THR A 238 -6.73 -12.29 7.60
C THR A 238 -7.70 -11.17 7.26
N ASP A 239 -7.91 -10.24 8.17
CA ASP A 239 -8.93 -9.21 8.12
C ASP A 239 -8.40 -7.91 7.49
N TRP A 240 -7.61 -8.03 6.42
CA TRP A 240 -6.91 -6.92 5.77
C TRP A 240 -7.81 -5.75 5.38
N GLN A 241 -9.11 -5.98 5.12
CA GLN A 241 -10.09 -4.92 4.84
C GLN A 241 -10.30 -3.94 6.00
N ASN A 242 -9.90 -4.31 7.22
CA ASN A 242 -10.00 -3.45 8.40
C ASN A 242 -8.76 -2.56 8.61
N TRP A 243 -7.70 -2.76 7.80
CA TRP A 243 -6.41 -2.13 7.97
C TRP A 243 -6.16 -1.06 6.92
N SER A 244 -5.85 0.17 7.34
CA SER A 244 -5.38 1.23 6.45
C SER A 244 -3.86 1.19 6.31
N LEU A 245 -3.37 1.47 5.10
CA LEU A 245 -1.97 1.48 4.72
C LEU A 245 -1.46 2.92 4.56
N ALA A 246 -0.28 3.21 5.11
CA ALA A 246 0.48 4.42 4.78
C ALA A 246 1.97 4.09 4.77
N SER A 247 2.63 4.29 3.63
CA SER A 247 4.03 3.90 3.45
C SER A 247 4.94 5.08 3.22
N THR A 248 6.21 4.89 3.53
CA THR A 248 7.30 5.83 3.22
C THR A 248 8.59 5.08 3.00
N GLU A 249 9.52 5.69 2.29
CA GLU A 249 10.89 5.23 2.20
C GLU A 249 11.79 6.11 3.06
N THR A 250 12.65 5.47 3.84
CA THR A 250 13.69 6.12 4.64
C THR A 250 15.07 5.67 4.15
N ALA A 251 16.13 6.25 4.70
CA ALA A 251 17.49 5.76 4.48
C ALA A 251 17.69 4.28 4.89
N ASN A 252 16.78 3.71 5.68
CA ASN A 252 16.80 2.31 6.14
C ASN A 252 15.90 1.38 5.31
N GLY A 253 15.29 1.90 4.23
CA GLY A 253 14.38 1.15 3.35
C GLY A 253 12.91 1.49 3.56
N VAL A 254 12.07 0.62 3.02
CA VAL A 254 10.62 0.78 2.99
C VAL A 254 10.00 0.54 4.36
N ALA A 255 9.09 1.41 4.74
CA ALA A 255 8.27 1.31 5.94
C ALA A 255 6.78 1.43 5.62
N LEU A 256 5.96 0.74 6.40
CA LEU A 256 4.51 0.68 6.24
C LEU A 256 3.83 0.78 7.60
N PHE A 257 3.10 1.86 7.82
CA PHE A 257 2.13 1.95 8.91
C PHE A 257 0.87 1.19 8.56
N LEU A 258 0.37 0.45 9.56
CA LEU A 258 -0.78 -0.42 9.48
C LEU A 258 -1.72 -0.06 10.62
N ARG A 259 -2.86 0.52 10.27
CA ARG A 259 -3.86 0.97 11.26
C ARG A 259 -5.15 0.19 11.14
N ASN A 260 -5.55 -0.51 12.20
CA ASN A 260 -6.90 -1.07 12.29
C ASN A 260 -7.89 0.02 12.69
N ALA A 261 -8.84 0.38 11.83
CA ALA A 261 -9.76 1.48 12.11
C ALA A 261 -10.74 1.17 13.26
N GLY A 262 -11.11 -0.10 13.43
CA GLY A 262 -12.07 -0.55 14.44
C GLY A 262 -11.48 -0.58 15.84
N THR A 263 -10.27 -1.12 16.00
CA THR A 263 -9.60 -1.22 17.32
C THR A 263 -8.76 0.02 17.63
N GLY A 264 -8.24 0.71 16.61
CA GLY A 264 -7.23 1.75 16.75
C GLY A 264 -5.81 1.19 16.94
N ASP A 265 -5.61 -0.11 16.77
CA ASP A 265 -4.25 -0.65 16.75
C ASP A 265 -3.46 -0.01 15.61
N LEU A 266 -2.25 0.44 15.93
CA LEU A 266 -1.31 1.02 14.99
C LEU A 266 0.01 0.27 15.11
N TYR A 267 0.45 -0.29 13.99
CA TYR A 267 1.72 -0.98 13.85
C TYR A 267 2.57 -0.29 12.79
N LEU A 268 3.88 -0.47 12.90
CA LEU A 268 4.86 -0.06 11.91
C LEU A 268 5.67 -1.29 11.49
N TRP A 269 5.64 -1.61 10.20
CA TRP A 269 6.58 -2.54 9.58
C TRP A 269 7.73 -1.75 8.96
N THR A 270 8.96 -2.20 9.20
CA THR A 270 10.18 -1.58 8.63
C THR A 270 11.08 -2.64 8.01
N GLY A 271 12.00 -2.20 7.15
CA GLY A 271 12.92 -3.09 6.44
C GLY A 271 12.17 -4.06 5.54
N ILE A 272 11.07 -3.58 4.93
CA ILE A 272 10.18 -4.43 4.13
C ILE A 272 10.94 -4.94 2.90
N THR A 273 10.95 -6.25 2.73
CA THR A 273 11.49 -6.93 1.56
C THR A 273 10.43 -7.88 1.01
N MET A 274 10.12 -7.76 -0.28
CA MET A 274 9.24 -8.66 -1.01
C MET A 274 9.98 -9.93 -1.41
N LEU A 275 9.38 -11.08 -1.11
CA LEU A 275 9.84 -12.41 -1.50
C LEU A 275 8.81 -13.05 -2.43
N ASP A 276 9.14 -13.12 -3.72
CA ASP A 276 8.35 -13.82 -4.74
C ASP A 276 8.69 -15.31 -4.75
N ILE A 277 7.66 -16.16 -4.71
CA ILE A 277 7.78 -17.62 -4.74
C ILE A 277 7.67 -18.15 -6.19
N GLY A 278 7.28 -17.30 -7.14
CA GLY A 278 7.22 -17.63 -8.58
C GLY A 278 5.98 -18.41 -8.99
N ASP A 279 4.98 -18.53 -8.11
CA ASP A 279 3.68 -19.17 -8.37
C ASP A 279 2.51 -18.18 -8.31
N GLY A 280 2.79 -16.88 -8.34
CA GLY A 280 1.81 -15.81 -8.14
C GLY A 280 1.54 -15.49 -6.67
N THR A 281 2.27 -16.12 -5.74
CA THR A 281 2.23 -15.82 -4.31
C THR A 281 3.58 -15.38 -3.78
N GLY A 282 3.56 -14.65 -2.66
CA GLY A 282 4.76 -14.14 -2.02
C GLY A 282 4.58 -13.87 -0.53
N THR A 283 5.64 -13.33 0.09
CA THR A 283 5.59 -12.84 1.46
C THR A 283 6.47 -11.59 1.63
N LEU A 284 6.19 -10.79 2.64
CA LEU A 284 7.03 -9.68 3.08
C LEU A 284 7.84 -10.08 4.30
N ALA A 285 9.16 -10.06 4.19
CA ALA A 285 10.04 -10.02 5.35
C ALA A 285 10.05 -8.59 5.91
N HIS A 286 9.96 -8.45 7.24
CA HIS A 286 9.90 -7.15 7.91
C HIS A 286 10.21 -7.29 9.41
N THR A 287 10.51 -6.16 10.05
CA THR A 287 10.45 -6.05 11.51
C THR A 287 9.18 -5.29 11.90
N GLN A 288 8.39 -5.87 12.81
CA GLN A 288 7.13 -5.29 13.30
C GLN A 288 7.33 -4.60 14.65
N TYR A 289 6.79 -3.39 14.76
CA TYR A 289 6.70 -2.61 16.00
C TYR A 289 5.26 -2.25 16.30
N GLN A 290 4.82 -2.43 17.55
CA GLN A 290 3.55 -1.86 18.00
C GLN A 290 3.76 -0.39 18.33
N VAL A 291 3.02 0.48 17.65
CA VAL A 291 3.12 1.93 17.83
C VAL A 291 2.08 2.43 18.83
N ALA A 292 0.86 1.86 18.78
CA ALA A 292 -0.19 2.12 19.75
C ALA A 292 -1.28 1.05 19.68
N ALA A 293 -2.06 0.89 20.76
CA ALA A 293 -3.16 -0.09 20.83
C ALA A 293 -4.58 0.52 20.67
N ASN A 294 -4.71 1.85 20.79
CA ASN A 294 -6.01 2.55 20.74
C ASN A 294 -5.87 3.93 20.08
N TRP A 295 -5.02 4.02 19.05
CA TRP A 295 -4.75 5.26 18.34
C TRP A 295 -5.93 5.64 17.46
N ASN A 296 -6.58 6.75 17.83
CA ASN A 296 -7.75 7.28 17.11
C ASN A 296 -8.82 6.20 16.89
N THR A 297 -9.09 5.34 17.88
CA THR A 297 -10.08 4.25 17.79
C THR A 297 -11.45 4.77 17.37
N GLY A 298 -12.05 4.19 16.32
CA GLY A 298 -13.37 4.58 15.81
C GLY A 298 -13.43 5.97 15.19
N VAL A 299 -12.32 6.69 15.08
CA VAL A 299 -12.23 7.99 14.42
C VAL A 299 -12.02 7.78 12.92
N THR A 300 -12.88 8.39 12.11
CA THR A 300 -12.67 8.45 10.66
C THR A 300 -11.52 9.38 10.33
N ILE A 301 -10.55 8.88 9.57
CA ILE A 301 -9.40 9.64 9.07
C ILE A 301 -9.60 9.76 7.56
N GLY A 302 -9.57 10.98 7.04
CA GLY A 302 -9.72 11.24 5.60
C GLY A 302 -8.45 10.91 4.82
N THR A 303 -7.29 11.27 5.38
CA THR A 303 -5.99 10.93 4.79
C THR A 303 -5.00 10.53 5.87
N LEU A 304 -4.24 9.47 5.60
CA LEU A 304 -3.12 9.01 6.42
C LEU A 304 -1.88 9.00 5.54
N GLU A 305 -0.85 9.74 5.93
CA GLU A 305 0.37 9.90 5.14
C GLU A 305 1.58 9.66 6.03
N ALA A 306 2.47 8.77 5.59
CA ALA A 306 3.69 8.44 6.32
C ALA A 306 4.89 9.16 5.71
N ALA A 307 5.80 9.65 6.52
CA ALA A 307 7.05 10.26 6.07
C ALA A 307 8.09 10.25 7.20
N ASP A 308 9.39 10.32 6.90
CA ASP A 308 10.42 10.67 7.91
C ASP A 308 10.46 12.19 8.08
N ILE A 309 9.48 12.72 8.83
CA ILE A 309 9.16 14.15 8.87
C ILE A 309 10.31 14.95 9.47
N ASN A 310 10.93 14.42 10.52
CA ASN A 310 11.98 15.09 11.28
C ASN A 310 13.40 14.62 10.90
N THR A 311 13.51 13.73 9.90
CA THR A 311 14.77 13.18 9.37
C THR A 311 15.59 12.44 10.45
N ASP A 312 14.91 11.77 11.38
CA ASP A 312 15.56 10.97 12.43
C ASP A 312 15.73 9.49 12.03
N GLY A 313 15.26 9.10 10.85
CA GLY A 313 15.30 7.74 10.32
C GLY A 313 14.17 6.85 10.82
N THR A 314 13.30 7.36 11.70
CA THR A 314 12.06 6.72 12.15
C THR A 314 10.89 7.29 11.36
N PRO A 315 10.09 6.46 10.69
CA PRO A 315 8.87 6.91 10.04
C PRO A 315 7.90 7.58 11.04
N ASP A 316 7.33 8.69 10.62
CA ASP A 316 6.28 9.46 11.28
C ASP A 316 4.97 9.41 10.48
N LEU A 317 3.90 9.96 11.05
CA LEU A 317 2.58 10.04 10.40
C LEU A 317 1.99 11.44 10.45
N TRP A 318 1.36 11.86 9.36
CA TRP A 318 0.27 12.82 9.38
C TRP A 318 -1.08 12.11 9.29
N ALA A 319 -2.06 12.64 10.02
CA ALA A 319 -3.47 12.33 9.81
C ALA A 319 -4.24 13.61 9.52
N VAL A 320 -5.06 13.57 8.47
CA VAL A 320 -6.06 14.59 8.15
C VAL A 320 -7.44 14.03 8.48
N PHE A 321 -8.15 14.72 9.37
CA PHE A 321 -9.47 14.32 9.84
C PHE A 321 -10.57 14.86 8.94
N THR A 322 -11.77 14.30 9.06
CA THR A 322 -12.95 14.69 8.27
C THR A 322 -13.51 16.09 8.59
N ASP A 323 -12.93 16.78 9.58
CA ASP A 323 -13.20 18.18 9.89
C ASP A 323 -12.21 19.15 9.22
N GLY A 324 -11.33 18.65 8.33
CA GLY A 324 -10.32 19.44 7.63
C GLY A 324 -9.10 19.80 8.50
N THR A 325 -9.00 19.27 9.71
CA THR A 325 -7.81 19.48 10.57
C THR A 325 -6.76 18.39 10.36
N TYR A 326 -5.48 18.75 10.53
CA TYR A 326 -4.37 17.81 10.50
C TYR A 326 -3.62 17.74 11.84
N ARG A 327 -2.93 16.61 12.07
CA ARG A 327 -1.94 16.42 13.15
C ARG A 327 -0.78 15.57 12.64
N ALA A 328 0.44 15.94 13.02
CA ALA A 328 1.59 15.04 12.95
C ALA A 328 1.69 14.20 14.22
N TYR A 329 2.24 13.00 14.06
CA TYR A 329 2.52 12.03 15.10
C TYR A 329 3.96 11.56 14.90
N LEU A 330 4.86 12.13 15.69
CA LEU A 330 6.29 11.82 15.62
C LEU A 330 6.58 10.57 16.43
N THR A 331 7.11 9.54 15.80
CA THR A 331 7.37 8.23 16.39
C THR A 331 8.82 8.12 16.83
N SER A 332 9.07 7.52 17.98
CA SER A 332 10.42 7.29 18.49
C SER A 332 10.47 6.09 19.43
N GLY A 333 11.67 5.63 19.76
CA GLY A 333 11.84 4.54 20.73
C GLY A 333 11.24 3.21 20.28
N LEU A 334 11.39 2.88 18.99
CA LEU A 334 10.93 1.61 18.44
C LEU A 334 11.57 0.42 19.17
N SER A 335 10.74 -0.56 19.54
CA SER A 335 11.15 -1.78 20.24
C SER A 335 10.19 -2.90 19.91
N THR A 336 10.70 -4.12 19.71
CA THR A 336 9.86 -5.32 19.51
C THR A 336 9.20 -5.79 20.81
N ASP A 337 9.72 -5.33 21.95
CA ASP A 337 9.31 -5.79 23.28
C ASP A 337 8.40 -4.78 24.01
N SER A 338 8.24 -3.57 23.46
CA SER A 338 7.44 -2.50 24.07
C SER A 338 6.82 -1.58 23.02
N VAL A 339 5.71 -0.94 23.37
CA VAL A 339 5.05 0.06 22.51
C VAL A 339 5.97 1.26 22.29
N ALA A 340 6.00 1.78 21.05
CA ALA A 340 6.76 2.97 20.70
C ALA A 340 6.25 4.23 21.43
N THR A 341 7.06 5.29 21.40
CA THR A 341 6.64 6.62 21.87
C THR A 341 6.12 7.44 20.70
N VAL A 342 4.92 8.02 20.86
CA VAL A 342 4.30 8.88 19.86
C VAL A 342 4.05 10.28 20.43
N THR A 343 4.64 11.29 19.80
CA THR A 343 4.42 12.70 20.15
C THR A 343 3.54 13.36 19.10
N ALA A 344 2.31 13.72 19.49
CA ALA A 344 1.38 14.40 18.59
C ALA A 344 1.56 15.93 18.61
N THR A 345 1.49 16.55 17.44
CA THR A 345 1.33 18.02 17.36
C THR A 345 -0.09 18.42 17.72
N ARG A 346 -0.31 19.72 17.96
CA ARG A 346 -1.67 20.26 18.08
C ARG A 346 -2.41 20.10 16.74
N ALA A 347 -3.71 19.86 16.82
CA ALA A 347 -4.60 19.92 15.67
C ALA A 347 -4.61 21.33 15.08
N ARG A 348 -4.55 21.44 13.76
CA ARG A 348 -4.69 22.71 13.04
C ARG A 348 -5.54 22.53 11.80
N PRO A 349 -6.35 23.54 11.40
CA PRO A 349 -6.99 23.53 10.08
C PRO A 349 -5.94 23.44 8.97
N LEU A 350 -6.22 22.66 7.93
CA LEU A 350 -5.37 22.58 6.75
C LEU A 350 -5.63 23.74 5.78
N VAL A 351 -6.89 24.19 5.68
CA VAL A 351 -7.36 25.32 4.85
C VAL A 351 -8.04 26.36 5.73
#